data_AF-V4YIE8-F1
#
_entry.id   AF-V4YIE8-F1
#
_cell.length_a   1.000
_cell.length_b   1.000
_cell.length_c   1.000
_cell.angle_alpha   90.00
_cell.angle_beta   90.00
_cell.angle_gamma   90.00
#
_symmetry.space_group_name_H-M   'P 1'
#
loop_
_entity.id
_entity.type
_entity.pdbx_description
1 polymer ?
#
loop_
_entity_poly.entity_id
_entity_poly.type
_entity_poly.pdbx_seq_one_letter_code
_entity_poly.pdbx_strand_id
1 'polypeptide(L)'
;MKSSAVTAAHCQAAPAAAASIKPSRPVETAYLQGQPGTPFPVIRGIGWSEDQGRRPDMEDGMVAISNLAGVANAWLLGIYDGHGGRQTVEMLLQKIHGNVLQHLRSRAIERWQRYRQRAMSRLQDIRRRLDELHFQQQLACRDVRVLMPPTQRLVELLRLGRICEWVLQCEEPSQEGRTETEKSSASKAPTPPSFLTICTEEDVHRALDEAFVQTDVEILRDRVYQSGATACVCLVRPVLRLDLLLEMRPEEISDADWAWFSVERQKPNVIPASTPSQHAIVQADITVAHLGDSRAVLAYTDGHAERLTHPSDHKAGCERDARRVESLGGWVFGERVNGMLAIGRAFGDWSLKLPPGKANPPYSPTSGAFDRLLNIFGTSPSHAAEQAAAERKEYVVSNAPDVRSVSLTPERPAQVPGGIRRNSPSSRASESQTAMSGQKPERVA
;
A
#
# COMPACT_ATOMS: atom_id res chain seq x y z
N MET A 1 -67.65 -2.36 -37.08
CA MET A 1 -66.85 -3.10 -38.09
C MET A 1 -65.37 -2.90 -37.77
N LYS A 2 -64.60 -3.98 -37.93
CA LYS A 2 -63.21 -4.20 -37.48
C LYS A 2 -62.20 -3.19 -38.04
N SER A 3 -61.14 -2.88 -37.27
CA SER A 3 -59.75 -2.96 -37.73
C SER A 3 -58.76 -2.68 -36.59
N SER A 4 -57.77 -3.57 -36.44
CA SER A 4 -56.65 -3.53 -35.50
C SER A 4 -55.37 -3.03 -36.18
N ALA A 5 -54.46 -2.38 -35.43
CA ALA A 5 -52.99 -2.45 -35.58
C ALA A 5 -52.33 -1.67 -34.42
N VAL A 6 -51.74 -2.34 -33.42
CA VAL A 6 -50.31 -2.67 -33.28
C VAL A 6 -49.38 -1.45 -33.33
N THR A 7 -48.76 -1.10 -32.21
CA THR A 7 -47.47 -0.38 -32.17
C THR A 7 -46.75 -0.65 -30.85
N ALA A 8 -45.42 -0.74 -30.95
CA ALA A 8 -44.50 -1.38 -30.03
C ALA A 8 -44.32 -0.67 -28.69
N ALA A 9 -44.19 -1.46 -27.61
CA ALA A 9 -43.74 -1.00 -26.32
C ALA A 9 -42.24 -0.67 -26.37
N HIS A 10 -41.90 0.62 -26.32
CA HIS A 10 -40.56 1.09 -25.97
C HIS A 10 -40.46 1.14 -24.43
N CYS A 11 -39.63 0.28 -23.85
CA CYS A 11 -39.19 0.40 -22.46
C CYS A 11 -38.30 1.65 -22.32
N GLN A 12 -38.86 2.74 -21.78
CA GLN A 12 -38.07 3.84 -21.22
C GLN A 12 -37.62 3.42 -19.82
N ALA A 13 -36.31 3.15 -19.67
CA ALA A 13 -35.67 3.00 -18.37
C ALA A 13 -35.63 4.36 -17.66
N ALA A 14 -36.15 4.41 -16.43
CA ALA A 14 -36.10 5.59 -15.58
C ALA A 14 -34.64 5.90 -15.14
N PRO A 15 -34.22 7.18 -15.07
CA PRO A 15 -32.90 7.54 -14.60
C PRO A 15 -32.82 7.34 -13.07
N ALA A 16 -31.77 6.63 -12.63
CA ALA A 16 -31.43 6.47 -11.22
C ALA A 16 -31.09 7.83 -10.61
N ALA A 17 -31.75 8.18 -9.51
CA ALA A 17 -31.53 9.42 -8.78
C ALA A 17 -30.13 9.45 -8.16
N ALA A 18 -29.29 10.39 -8.61
CA ALA A 18 -28.03 10.73 -7.95
C ALA A 18 -28.34 11.41 -6.61
N ALA A 19 -27.96 10.79 -5.50
CA ALA A 19 -28.04 11.41 -4.18
C ALA A 19 -26.99 12.53 -4.09
N SER A 20 -27.46 13.78 -4.13
CA SER A 20 -26.65 14.98 -3.91
C SER A 20 -26.20 15.04 -2.45
N ILE A 21 -24.91 14.81 -2.21
CA ILE A 21 -24.27 15.06 -0.91
C ILE A 21 -24.02 16.57 -0.83
N LYS A 22 -24.67 17.25 0.11
CA LYS A 22 -24.41 18.67 0.41
C LYS A 22 -23.13 18.82 1.25
N PRO A 23 -22.32 19.87 1.04
CA PRO A 23 -21.12 20.10 1.83
C PRO A 23 -21.50 20.40 3.28
N SER A 24 -20.83 19.70 4.22
CA SER A 24 -21.05 19.86 5.65
C SER A 24 -20.29 21.06 6.22
N ARG A 25 -20.86 21.64 7.29
CA ARG A 25 -20.37 22.79 8.08
C ARG A 25 -18.96 22.56 8.68
N PRO A 26 -18.26 23.61 9.15
CA PRO A 26 -16.88 23.53 9.62
C PRO A 26 -16.72 22.43 10.68
N VAL A 27 -15.77 21.53 10.44
CA VAL A 27 -15.59 20.26 11.14
C VAL A 27 -14.90 20.50 12.49
N GLU A 28 -15.61 20.22 13.59
CA GLU A 28 -14.98 19.94 14.89
C GLU A 28 -13.99 18.77 14.71
N THR A 29 -12.78 18.92 15.24
CA THR A 29 -11.68 17.96 15.17
C THR A 29 -12.14 16.55 15.61
N ALA A 30 -12.49 15.69 14.65
CA ALA A 30 -12.99 14.37 14.93
C ALA A 30 -11.82 13.41 15.22
N TYR A 31 -11.59 13.08 16.49
CA TYR A 31 -10.68 12.02 16.89
C TYR A 31 -11.32 10.66 16.66
N LEU A 32 -10.85 9.90 15.67
CA LEU A 32 -11.21 8.48 15.52
C LEU A 32 -10.21 7.64 16.33
N GLN A 33 -10.62 7.15 17.51
CA GLN A 33 -9.86 6.13 18.25
C GLN A 33 -9.88 4.80 17.47
N GLY A 34 -8.72 4.16 17.35
CA GLY A 34 -8.62 2.81 16.79
C GLY A 34 -9.48 1.81 17.59
N GLN A 35 -10.25 0.97 16.90
CA GLN A 35 -11.16 0.01 17.55
C GLN A 35 -10.36 -1.05 18.34
N PRO A 36 -10.77 -1.42 19.57
CA PRO A 36 -10.19 -2.56 20.28
C PRO A 36 -10.45 -3.86 19.51
N GLY A 37 -9.43 -4.72 19.38
CA GLY A 37 -9.55 -6.02 18.70
C GLY A 37 -8.95 -6.07 17.30
N THR A 38 -8.28 -5.01 16.86
CA THR A 38 -7.56 -5.02 15.58
C THR A 38 -6.26 -5.80 15.67
N PRO A 39 -5.83 -6.39 14.54
CA PRO A 39 -4.54 -7.03 14.41
C PRO A 39 -3.31 -6.17 14.76
N PHE A 40 -3.44 -4.86 14.57
CA PHE A 40 -2.38 -3.89 14.79
C PHE A 40 -2.99 -2.62 15.34
N PRO A 41 -3.07 -2.44 16.67
CA PRO A 41 -3.49 -1.18 17.29
C PRO A 41 -2.34 -0.15 17.23
N VAL A 42 -1.66 -0.04 16.09
CA VAL A 42 -0.53 0.88 15.89
C VAL A 42 -1.03 2.32 15.82
N ILE A 43 -2.19 2.52 15.19
CA ILE A 43 -2.83 3.83 15.09
C ILE A 43 -3.76 4.00 16.30
N ARG A 44 -3.32 4.82 17.26
CA ARG A 44 -4.12 5.15 18.45
C ARG A 44 -5.19 6.19 18.17
N GLY A 45 -4.95 7.07 17.20
CA GLY A 45 -5.91 8.06 16.77
C GLY A 45 -5.41 8.81 15.54
N ILE A 46 -6.36 9.40 14.81
CA ILE A 46 -6.11 10.32 13.71
C ILE A 46 -6.89 11.60 14.00
N GLY A 47 -6.28 12.73 13.66
CA GLY A 47 -6.90 14.05 13.73
C GLY A 47 -6.41 14.90 12.56
N TRP A 48 -7.22 15.88 12.18
CA TRP A 48 -6.92 16.79 11.09
C TRP A 48 -7.52 18.16 11.36
N SER A 49 -7.03 19.15 10.63
CA SER A 49 -7.54 20.52 10.63
C SER A 49 -7.30 21.11 9.26
N GLU A 50 -8.27 21.88 8.79
CA GLU A 50 -8.20 22.64 7.54
C GLU A 50 -8.65 24.07 7.81
N ASP A 51 -8.04 25.04 7.12
CA ASP A 51 -8.40 26.45 7.22
C ASP A 51 -8.21 27.10 5.85
N GLN A 52 -9.28 27.73 5.35
CA GLN A 52 -9.23 28.53 4.12
C GLN A 52 -8.30 29.75 4.28
N GLY A 53 -8.14 30.23 5.51
CA GLY A 53 -7.35 31.40 5.81
C GLY A 53 -7.87 32.64 5.10
N ARG A 54 -6.97 33.39 4.44
CA ARG A 54 -7.30 34.67 3.78
C ARG A 54 -7.73 34.53 2.32
N ARG A 55 -7.77 33.31 1.78
CA ARG A 55 -8.14 33.08 0.38
C ARG A 55 -9.64 33.27 0.18
N PRO A 56 -10.09 33.73 -1.00
CA PRO A 56 -11.53 33.86 -1.28
C PRO A 56 -12.22 32.50 -1.37
N ASP A 57 -11.52 31.49 -1.88
CA ASP A 57 -12.02 30.14 -2.10
C ASP A 57 -11.07 29.13 -1.42
N MET A 58 -11.64 28.05 -0.87
CA MET A 58 -10.90 26.91 -0.36
C MET A 58 -10.66 25.91 -1.49
N GLU A 59 -9.41 25.73 -1.92
CA GLU A 59 -9.04 24.78 -2.98
C GLU A 59 -8.42 23.49 -2.40
N ASP A 60 -8.01 23.46 -1.13
CA ASP A 60 -7.45 22.28 -0.48
C ASP A 60 -8.52 21.23 -0.16
N GLY A 61 -8.18 19.96 -0.27
CA GLY A 61 -9.05 18.86 0.13
C GLY A 61 -8.28 17.79 0.87
N MET A 62 -8.97 17.06 1.74
CA MET A 62 -8.41 15.88 2.37
C MET A 62 -9.39 14.71 2.38
N VAL A 63 -8.84 13.50 2.44
CA VAL A 63 -9.59 12.27 2.64
C VAL A 63 -8.93 11.44 3.73
N ALA A 64 -9.74 10.86 4.62
CA ALA A 64 -9.30 9.90 5.61
C ALA A 64 -10.24 8.69 5.62
N ILE A 65 -9.81 7.59 5.01
CA ILE A 65 -10.57 6.35 4.89
C ILE A 65 -10.04 5.36 5.92
N SER A 66 -10.87 5.04 6.92
CA SER A 66 -10.59 4.01 7.90
C SER A 66 -11.09 2.64 7.45
N ASN A 67 -10.51 1.57 8.02
CA ASN A 67 -10.88 0.18 7.74
C ASN A 67 -10.84 -0.16 6.24
N LEU A 68 -9.81 0.37 5.57
CA LEU A 68 -9.66 0.27 4.12
C LEU A 68 -9.75 -1.20 3.66
N ALA A 69 -10.56 -1.45 2.62
CA ALA A 69 -10.81 -2.80 2.09
C ALA A 69 -11.27 -3.82 3.16
N GLY A 70 -12.01 -3.36 4.18
CA GLY A 70 -12.50 -4.20 5.28
C GLY A 70 -11.41 -4.66 6.25
N VAL A 71 -10.19 -4.13 6.14
CA VAL A 71 -9.06 -4.44 7.02
C VAL A 71 -9.05 -3.48 8.19
N ALA A 72 -9.31 -4.00 9.38
CA ALA A 72 -9.34 -3.19 10.59
C ALA A 72 -7.98 -2.48 10.81
N ASN A 73 -8.03 -1.18 11.08
CA ASN A 73 -6.86 -0.28 11.21
C ASN A 73 -5.96 -0.16 9.96
N ALA A 74 -6.45 -0.52 8.77
CA ALA A 74 -5.85 -0.04 7.54
C ALA A 74 -6.44 1.33 7.17
N TRP A 75 -5.58 2.24 6.71
CA TRP A 75 -5.95 3.62 6.44
C TRP A 75 -5.41 4.09 5.10
N LEU A 76 -6.23 4.85 4.38
CA LEU A 76 -5.80 5.71 3.29
C LEU A 76 -6.05 7.15 3.68
N LEU A 77 -4.98 7.93 3.73
CA LEU A 77 -5.01 9.36 4.02
C LEU A 77 -4.56 10.09 2.75
N GLY A 78 -5.23 11.16 2.38
CA GLY A 78 -4.85 11.98 1.22
C GLY A 78 -4.99 13.46 1.56
N ILE A 79 -4.01 14.25 1.16
CA ILE A 79 -4.05 15.72 1.19
C ILE A 79 -3.81 16.20 -0.23
N TYR A 80 -4.63 17.14 -0.67
CA TYR A 80 -4.62 17.70 -2.01
C TYR A 80 -4.63 19.23 -1.90
N ASP A 81 -3.60 19.89 -2.41
CA ASP A 81 -3.53 21.36 -2.48
C ASP A 81 -3.87 21.77 -3.91
N GLY A 82 -5.04 22.39 -4.07
CA GLY A 82 -5.61 22.72 -5.37
C GLY A 82 -5.17 24.11 -5.86
N HIS A 83 -5.13 24.28 -7.18
CA HIS A 83 -4.92 25.57 -7.82
C HIS A 83 -5.69 25.69 -9.13
N GLY A 84 -6.04 26.93 -9.51
CA GLY A 84 -6.74 27.18 -10.77
C GLY A 84 -8.20 26.66 -10.76
N GLY A 85 -8.78 26.55 -9.58
CA GLY A 85 -10.10 25.96 -9.31
C GLY A 85 -10.01 24.67 -8.50
N ARG A 86 -11.09 24.33 -7.78
CA ARG A 86 -11.19 23.13 -6.93
C ARG A 86 -11.53 21.84 -7.68
N GLN A 87 -11.82 21.90 -8.99
CA GLN A 87 -12.36 20.77 -9.75
C GLN A 87 -11.45 19.53 -9.72
N THR A 88 -10.12 19.72 -9.85
CA THR A 88 -9.17 18.61 -9.76
C THR A 88 -9.16 17.99 -8.37
N VAL A 89 -9.28 18.79 -7.30
CA VAL A 89 -9.36 18.28 -5.93
C VAL A 89 -10.65 17.48 -5.70
N GLU A 90 -11.81 17.97 -6.17
CA GLU A 90 -13.08 17.22 -6.08
C GLU A 90 -13.00 15.85 -6.77
N MET A 91 -12.32 15.81 -7.92
CA MET A 91 -12.07 14.57 -8.66
C MET A 91 -11.14 13.62 -7.90
N LEU A 92 -10.09 14.14 -7.27
CA LEU A 92 -9.18 13.34 -6.44
C LEU A 92 -9.91 12.75 -5.24
N LEU A 93 -10.73 13.53 -4.54
CA LEU A 93 -11.53 13.06 -3.41
C LEU A 93 -12.44 11.87 -3.79
N GLN A 94 -12.93 11.85 -5.02
CA GLN A 94 -13.85 10.81 -5.51
C GLN A 94 -13.16 9.57 -6.09
N LYS A 95 -12.03 9.72 -6.79
CA LYS A 95 -11.52 8.67 -7.68
C LYS A 95 -10.24 7.97 -7.21
N ILE A 96 -9.29 8.71 -6.63
CA ILE A 96 -7.91 8.19 -6.43
C ILE A 96 -7.88 6.94 -5.53
N HIS A 97 -8.68 6.92 -4.47
CA HIS A 97 -8.73 5.80 -3.53
C HIS A 97 -9.31 4.54 -4.18
N GLY A 98 -10.34 4.69 -5.02
CA GLY A 98 -10.92 3.59 -5.79
C GLY A 98 -9.90 3.00 -6.78
N ASN A 99 -9.19 3.86 -7.50
CA ASN A 99 -8.16 3.44 -8.47
C ASN A 99 -6.99 2.71 -7.78
N VAL A 100 -6.53 3.21 -6.63
CA VAL A 100 -5.50 2.52 -5.81
C VAL A 100 -5.97 1.12 -5.41
N LEU A 101 -7.20 0.98 -4.91
CA LEU A 101 -7.73 -0.33 -4.51
C LEU A 101 -7.91 -1.29 -5.69
N GLN A 102 -8.33 -0.77 -6.86
CA GLN A 102 -8.45 -1.55 -8.09
C GLN A 102 -7.09 -2.15 -8.51
N HIS A 103 -6.05 -1.33 -8.59
CA HIS A 103 -4.71 -1.79 -9.00
C HIS A 103 -4.07 -2.73 -7.97
N LEU A 104 -4.31 -2.52 -6.67
CA LEU A 104 -3.87 -3.44 -5.61
C LEU A 104 -4.57 -4.80 -5.72
N ARG A 105 -5.87 -4.81 -5.97
CA ARG A 105 -6.66 -6.04 -6.11
C ARG A 105 -6.20 -6.88 -7.30
N SER A 106 -5.94 -6.27 -8.45
CA SER A 106 -5.42 -6.98 -9.63
C SER A 106 -4.11 -7.72 -9.30
N ARG A 107 -3.15 -7.02 -8.68
CA ARG A 107 -1.86 -7.60 -8.28
C ARG A 107 -1.97 -8.68 -7.22
N ALA A 108 -2.87 -8.50 -6.27
CA ALA A 108 -3.10 -9.49 -5.22
C ALA A 108 -3.61 -10.82 -5.80
N ILE A 109 -4.42 -10.79 -6.86
CA ILE A 109 -4.88 -12.00 -7.55
C ILE A 109 -3.68 -12.73 -8.17
N GLU A 110 -2.84 -12.03 -8.93
CA GLU A 110 -1.62 -12.62 -9.51
C GLU A 110 -0.66 -13.16 -8.44
N ARG A 111 -0.51 -12.43 -7.34
CA ARG A 111 0.30 -12.84 -6.18
C ARG A 111 -0.25 -14.11 -5.55
N TRP A 112 -1.57 -14.17 -5.36
CA TRP A 112 -2.23 -15.31 -4.76
C TRP A 112 -2.04 -16.59 -5.58
N GLN A 113 -2.13 -16.48 -6.90
CA GLN A 113 -1.84 -17.60 -7.80
C GLN A 113 -0.41 -18.12 -7.63
N ARG A 114 0.59 -17.22 -7.50
CA ARG A 114 1.98 -17.60 -7.20
C ARG A 114 2.11 -18.29 -5.84
N TYR A 115 1.41 -17.82 -4.81
CA TYR A 115 1.40 -18.49 -3.50
C TYR A 115 0.82 -19.89 -3.57
N ARG A 116 -0.29 -20.08 -4.30
CA ARG A 116 -0.88 -21.42 -4.50
C ARG A 116 0.09 -22.36 -5.22
N GLN A 117 0.74 -21.90 -6.28
CA GLN A 117 1.75 -22.71 -7.00
C GLN A 117 2.90 -23.14 -6.09
N ARG A 118 3.45 -22.20 -5.29
CA ARG A 118 4.51 -22.49 -4.31
C ARG A 118 4.02 -23.47 -3.24
N ALA A 119 2.83 -23.27 -2.70
CA ALA A 119 2.23 -24.16 -1.70
C ALA A 119 2.03 -25.58 -2.23
N MET A 120 1.60 -25.74 -3.50
CA MET A 120 1.49 -27.07 -4.13
C MET A 120 2.84 -27.78 -4.21
N SER A 121 3.87 -27.09 -4.72
CA SER A 121 5.22 -27.65 -4.82
C SER A 121 5.78 -28.04 -3.45
N ARG A 122 5.61 -27.18 -2.45
CA ARG A 122 6.05 -27.44 -1.08
C ARG A 122 5.32 -28.61 -0.43
N LEU A 123 4.01 -28.73 -0.67
CA LEU A 123 3.23 -29.85 -0.13
C LEU A 123 3.67 -31.20 -0.71
N GLN A 124 4.05 -31.25 -2.00
CA GLN A 124 4.63 -32.46 -2.60
C GLN A 124 5.96 -32.85 -1.94
N ASP A 125 6.84 -31.86 -1.72
CA ASP A 125 8.11 -32.09 -1.02
C ASP A 125 7.93 -32.55 0.43
N ILE A 126 6.95 -31.97 1.14
CA ILE A 126 6.63 -32.35 2.52
C ILE A 126 6.13 -33.78 2.57
N ARG A 127 5.22 -34.19 1.67
CA ARG A 127 4.74 -35.58 1.58
C ARG A 127 5.89 -36.57 1.39
N ARG A 128 6.80 -36.29 0.45
CA ARG A 128 8.00 -37.11 0.23
C ARG A 128 8.87 -37.24 1.49
N ARG A 129 9.07 -36.14 2.23
CA ARG A 129 9.86 -36.15 3.49
C ARG A 129 9.14 -36.88 4.63
N LEU A 130 7.81 -36.81 4.70
CA LEU A 130 7.02 -37.55 5.67
C LEU A 130 7.12 -39.06 5.41
N ASP A 131 7.04 -39.49 4.15
CA ASP A 131 7.20 -40.90 3.77
C ASP A 131 8.58 -41.44 4.17
N GLU A 132 9.65 -40.67 3.93
CA GLU A 132 11.01 -41.02 4.34
C GLU A 132 11.14 -41.15 5.87
N LEU A 133 10.59 -40.20 6.64
CA LEU A 133 10.59 -40.27 8.10
C LEU A 133 9.80 -41.49 8.61
N HIS A 134 8.68 -41.80 7.97
CA HIS A 134 7.85 -42.95 8.31
C HIS A 134 8.62 -44.26 8.06
N PHE A 135 9.33 -44.36 6.94
CA PHE A 135 10.17 -45.51 6.61
C PHE A 135 11.34 -45.68 7.60
N GLN A 136 12.03 -44.58 7.94
CA GLN A 136 13.09 -44.59 8.95
C GLN A 136 12.59 -45.04 10.32
N GLN A 137 11.39 -44.59 10.72
CA GLN A 137 10.77 -45.00 11.98
C GLN A 137 10.40 -46.49 11.98
N GLN A 138 9.88 -47.01 10.86
CA GLN A 138 9.58 -48.45 10.73
C GLN A 138 10.83 -49.33 10.84
N LEU A 139 11.97 -48.89 10.27
CA LEU A 139 13.26 -49.57 10.43
C LEU A 139 13.73 -49.56 11.89
N ALA A 140 13.61 -48.42 12.58
CA ALA A 140 14.03 -48.26 13.98
C ALA A 140 13.16 -49.05 14.97
N CYS A 141 11.85 -49.19 14.70
CA CYS A 141 10.91 -49.91 15.56
C CYS A 141 10.95 -51.45 15.41
N ARG A 142 11.81 -52.01 14.54
CA ARG A 142 11.96 -53.46 14.43
C ARG A 142 12.60 -54.11 15.66
N ASP A 143 13.31 -53.35 16.50
CA ASP A 143 14.00 -53.89 17.67
C ASP A 143 13.31 -53.66 19.03
N VAL A 144 12.37 -52.72 19.19
CA VAL A 144 11.55 -52.59 20.43
C VAL A 144 10.19 -51.95 20.13
N ARG A 145 9.10 -52.52 20.67
CA ARG A 145 7.73 -51.94 20.67
C ARG A 145 7.63 -50.74 21.62
N VAL A 146 8.22 -49.60 21.27
CA VAL A 146 7.99 -48.32 21.95
C VAL A 146 7.40 -47.34 20.95
N LEU A 147 6.18 -46.85 21.24
CA LEU A 147 5.62 -45.68 20.58
C LEU A 147 6.48 -44.47 20.97
N MET A 148 7.42 -44.10 20.10
CA MET A 148 8.20 -42.88 20.27
C MET A 148 7.28 -41.66 20.03
N PRO A 149 7.34 -40.63 20.87
CA PRO A 149 6.62 -39.38 20.60
C PRO A 149 7.10 -38.76 19.28
N PRO A 150 6.25 -37.97 18.58
CA PRO A 150 6.63 -37.33 17.33
C PRO A 150 7.88 -36.48 17.53
N THR A 151 8.89 -36.68 16.68
CA THR A 151 10.10 -35.86 16.70
C THR A 151 9.73 -34.41 16.39
N GLN A 152 10.50 -33.47 16.93
CA GLN A 152 10.29 -32.05 16.64
C GLN A 152 10.22 -31.76 15.13
N ARG A 153 11.08 -32.43 14.36
CA ARG A 153 11.12 -32.36 12.89
C ARG A 153 9.81 -32.79 12.20
N LEU A 154 9.13 -33.81 12.74
CA LEU A 154 7.82 -34.24 12.25
C LEU A 154 6.76 -33.16 12.51
N VAL A 155 6.77 -32.58 13.71
CA VAL A 155 5.83 -31.50 14.08
C VAL A 155 6.00 -30.29 13.17
N GLU A 156 7.24 -29.85 12.96
CA GLU A 156 7.60 -28.72 12.10
C GLU A 156 7.17 -28.93 10.64
N LEU A 157 7.40 -30.12 10.08
CA LEU A 157 6.94 -30.47 8.73
C LEU A 157 5.41 -30.46 8.60
N LEU A 158 4.70 -30.98 9.61
CA LEU A 158 3.24 -30.99 9.63
C LEU A 158 2.65 -29.59 9.73
N ARG A 159 3.29 -28.68 10.48
CA ARG A 159 2.88 -27.26 10.56
C ARG A 159 2.96 -26.60 9.19
N LEU A 160 4.11 -26.70 8.53
CA LEU A 160 4.27 -26.16 7.19
C LEU A 160 3.30 -26.80 6.18
N GLY A 161 3.07 -28.11 6.29
CA GLY A 161 2.11 -28.84 5.46
C GLY A 161 0.70 -28.27 5.59
N ARG A 162 0.24 -28.04 6.83
CA ARG A 162 -1.08 -27.44 7.09
C ARG A 162 -1.19 -26.00 6.60
N ILE A 163 -0.12 -25.20 6.69
CA ILE A 163 -0.08 -23.85 6.10
C ILE A 163 -0.27 -23.94 4.58
N CYS A 164 0.46 -24.84 3.91
CA CYS A 164 0.32 -25.02 2.47
C CYS A 164 -1.10 -25.47 2.09
N GLU A 165 -1.67 -26.43 2.83
CA GLU A 165 -3.05 -26.87 2.65
C GLU A 165 -4.06 -25.73 2.84
N TRP A 166 -3.85 -24.88 3.86
CA TRP A 166 -4.68 -23.70 4.09
C TRP A 166 -4.68 -22.74 2.90
N VAL A 167 -3.50 -22.42 2.35
CA VAL A 167 -3.38 -21.56 1.14
C VAL A 167 -4.15 -22.15 -0.04
N LEU A 168 -4.13 -23.48 -0.20
CA LEU A 168 -4.81 -24.18 -1.29
C LEU A 168 -6.33 -24.28 -1.11
N GLN A 169 -6.80 -24.31 0.13
CA GLN A 169 -8.23 -24.37 0.48
C GLN A 169 -8.91 -23.01 0.49
N CYS A 170 -8.17 -21.93 0.74
CA CYS A 170 -8.67 -20.56 0.67
C CYS A 170 -9.10 -20.19 -0.76
N GLU A 171 -10.24 -19.51 -0.88
CA GLU A 171 -10.67 -18.85 -2.12
C GLU A 171 -9.70 -17.72 -2.51
N GLU A 172 -9.83 -17.17 -3.72
CA GLU A 172 -9.03 -16.02 -4.12
C GLU A 172 -9.41 -14.77 -3.27
N PRO A 173 -8.44 -13.90 -2.93
CA PRO A 173 -8.68 -12.66 -2.20
C PRO A 173 -9.34 -11.64 -3.12
N SER A 174 -10.60 -11.88 -3.46
CA SER A 174 -11.31 -11.16 -4.53
C SER A 174 -12.57 -10.44 -4.05
N GLN A 175 -12.94 -10.43 -2.77
CA GLN A 175 -14.17 -9.77 -2.32
C GLN A 175 -13.90 -8.60 -1.36
N GLU A 176 -14.38 -7.41 -1.71
CA GLU A 176 -14.88 -6.45 -0.72
C GLU A 176 -15.91 -7.21 0.11
N GLY A 177 -15.74 -7.21 1.44
CA GLY A 177 -16.35 -8.20 2.31
C GLY A 177 -17.81 -8.49 1.97
N ARG A 178 -18.15 -9.79 1.83
CA ARG A 178 -19.54 -10.22 1.89
C ARG A 178 -20.16 -9.56 3.10
N THR A 179 -21.23 -8.78 2.88
CA THR A 179 -22.06 -8.26 3.96
C THR A 179 -22.48 -9.44 4.82
N GLU A 180 -22.60 -9.24 6.14
CA GLU A 180 -22.91 -10.33 7.08
C GLU A 180 -24.19 -11.10 6.73
N THR A 181 -25.06 -10.50 5.92
CA THR A 181 -26.27 -11.08 5.31
C THR A 181 -26.03 -12.24 4.34
N GLU A 182 -24.85 -12.37 3.73
CA GLU A 182 -24.53 -13.48 2.78
C GLU A 182 -23.81 -14.68 3.43
N LYS A 183 -23.54 -14.63 4.74
CA LYS A 183 -22.94 -15.77 5.50
C LYS A 183 -23.91 -16.92 5.77
N SER A 184 -25.11 -16.91 5.19
CA SER A 184 -26.16 -17.91 5.43
C SER A 184 -26.02 -19.21 4.63
N SER A 185 -24.99 -19.34 3.77
CA SER A 185 -24.59 -20.64 3.22
C SER A 185 -23.16 -20.98 3.65
N ALA A 186 -23.05 -21.90 4.60
CA ALA A 186 -21.79 -22.31 5.22
C ALA A 186 -20.87 -23.04 4.23
N SER A 187 -19.92 -22.32 3.62
CA SER A 187 -18.72 -22.96 3.07
C SER A 187 -17.79 -23.29 4.24
N LYS A 188 -17.31 -24.54 4.30
CA LYS A 188 -16.30 -25.00 5.29
C LYS A 188 -14.89 -24.48 4.99
N ALA A 189 -14.73 -23.64 3.97
CA ALA A 189 -13.43 -23.17 3.50
C ALA A 189 -12.91 -22.03 4.39
N PRO A 190 -11.60 -21.98 4.65
CA PRO A 190 -10.99 -20.84 5.35
C PRO A 190 -11.16 -19.55 4.54
N THR A 191 -11.40 -18.44 5.24
CA THR A 191 -11.49 -17.11 4.62
C THR A 191 -10.10 -16.68 4.11
N PRO A 192 -9.98 -16.15 2.88
CA PRO A 192 -8.70 -15.64 2.41
C PRO A 192 -8.27 -14.37 3.16
N PRO A 193 -6.96 -14.08 3.20
CA PRO A 193 -6.49 -12.80 3.69
C PRO A 193 -6.95 -11.68 2.75
N SER A 194 -7.15 -10.46 3.25
CA SER A 194 -7.50 -9.33 2.38
C SER A 194 -6.37 -9.04 1.37
N PHE A 195 -6.74 -8.65 0.14
CA PHE A 195 -5.78 -8.29 -0.91
C PHE A 195 -4.76 -7.26 -0.43
N LEU A 196 -5.19 -6.31 0.41
CA LEU A 196 -4.34 -5.26 0.97
C LEU A 196 -3.18 -5.82 1.82
N THR A 197 -3.41 -6.95 2.48
CA THR A 197 -2.44 -7.55 3.41
C THR A 197 -1.37 -8.38 2.73
N ILE A 198 -1.64 -8.87 1.51
CA ILE A 198 -0.72 -9.77 0.80
C ILE A 198 0.10 -9.09 -0.30
N CYS A 199 -0.28 -7.88 -0.70
CA CYS A 199 0.52 -7.07 -1.62
C CYS A 199 1.89 -6.76 -1.01
N THR A 200 2.93 -6.94 -1.81
CA THR A 200 4.30 -6.56 -1.42
C THR A 200 4.48 -5.04 -1.50
N GLU A 201 5.62 -4.54 -1.03
CA GLU A 201 6.02 -3.15 -1.25
C GLU A 201 6.00 -2.79 -2.75
N GLU A 202 6.59 -3.63 -3.60
CA GLU A 202 6.63 -3.43 -5.04
C GLU A 202 5.22 -3.38 -5.65
N ASP A 203 4.31 -4.26 -5.21
CA ASP A 203 2.93 -4.27 -5.69
C ASP A 203 2.22 -2.95 -5.37
N VAL A 204 2.47 -2.40 -4.17
CA VAL A 204 1.87 -1.14 -3.71
C VAL A 204 2.45 0.05 -4.45
N HIS A 205 3.77 0.09 -4.69
CA HIS A 205 4.42 1.17 -5.44
C HIS A 205 3.85 1.26 -6.85
N ARG A 206 3.83 0.13 -7.56
CA ARG A 206 3.28 0.09 -8.92
C ARG A 206 1.78 0.43 -8.96
N ALA A 207 1.01 -0.01 -7.96
CA ALA A 207 -0.40 0.33 -7.88
C ALA A 207 -0.64 1.82 -7.65
N LEU A 208 0.21 2.50 -6.87
CA LEU A 208 0.15 3.94 -6.68
C LEU A 208 0.55 4.69 -7.96
N ASP A 209 1.62 4.27 -8.63
CA ASP A 209 2.04 4.87 -9.91
C ASP A 209 0.91 4.80 -10.95
N GLU A 210 0.33 3.62 -11.15
CA GLU A 210 -0.76 3.41 -12.10
C GLU A 210 -2.04 4.14 -11.71
N ALA A 211 -2.40 4.16 -10.42
CA ALA A 211 -3.58 4.86 -9.95
C ALA A 211 -3.48 6.37 -10.14
N PHE A 212 -2.28 6.95 -9.98
CA PHE A 212 -2.04 8.36 -10.23
C PHE A 212 -2.19 8.68 -11.73
N VAL A 213 -1.60 7.87 -12.61
CA VAL A 213 -1.77 8.04 -14.06
C VAL A 213 -3.23 7.86 -14.49
N GLN A 214 -3.92 6.83 -13.99
CA GLN A 214 -5.33 6.58 -14.30
C GLN A 214 -6.21 7.75 -13.88
N THR A 215 -6.05 8.21 -12.64
CA THR A 215 -6.87 9.31 -12.09
C THR A 215 -6.65 10.60 -12.88
N ASP A 216 -5.42 10.88 -13.31
CA ASP A 216 -5.10 12.04 -14.12
C ASP A 216 -5.72 11.98 -15.53
N VAL A 217 -5.76 10.80 -16.15
CA VAL A 217 -6.48 10.57 -17.41
C VAL A 217 -8.00 10.71 -17.24
N GLU A 218 -8.54 10.27 -16.11
CA GLU A 218 -9.97 10.47 -15.78
C GLU A 218 -10.31 11.95 -15.56
N ILE A 219 -9.40 12.74 -14.99
CA ILE A 219 -9.53 14.21 -14.89
C ILE A 219 -9.62 14.85 -16.29
N LEU A 220 -8.78 14.40 -17.23
CA LEU A 220 -8.87 14.86 -18.62
C LEU A 220 -10.21 14.49 -19.27
N ARG A 221 -10.67 13.24 -19.08
CA ARG A 221 -11.93 12.73 -19.67
C ARG A 221 -13.14 13.52 -19.18
N ASP A 222 -13.12 13.95 -17.92
CA ASP A 222 -14.17 14.78 -17.33
C ASP A 222 -14.03 16.27 -17.69
N ARG A 223 -13.14 16.59 -18.65
CA ARG A 223 -12.93 17.93 -19.23
C ARG A 223 -12.45 18.96 -18.20
N VAL A 224 -11.66 18.52 -17.22
CA VAL A 224 -10.96 19.42 -16.29
C VAL A 224 -9.53 19.62 -16.78
N TYR A 225 -9.21 20.82 -17.28
CA TYR A 225 -7.91 21.12 -17.91
C TYR A 225 -7.21 22.39 -17.43
N GLN A 226 -7.93 23.26 -16.71
CA GLN A 226 -7.40 24.53 -16.17
C GLN A 226 -7.08 24.47 -14.67
N SER A 227 -7.69 23.52 -13.96
CA SER A 227 -7.43 23.26 -12.54
C SER A 227 -6.36 22.19 -12.41
N GLY A 228 -5.56 22.29 -11.36
CA GLY A 228 -4.59 21.28 -10.97
C GLY A 228 -4.56 21.10 -9.46
N ALA A 229 -3.83 20.09 -9.01
CA ALA A 229 -3.59 19.88 -7.59
C ALA A 229 -2.28 19.14 -7.34
N THR A 230 -1.59 19.52 -6.26
CA THR A 230 -0.59 18.66 -5.63
C THR A 230 -1.30 17.58 -4.81
N ALA A 231 -0.61 16.48 -4.54
CA ALA A 231 -1.19 15.36 -3.84
C ALA A 231 -0.16 14.65 -2.98
N CYS A 232 -0.53 14.32 -1.75
CA CYS A 232 0.22 13.44 -0.88
C CYS A 232 -0.74 12.37 -0.33
N VAL A 233 -0.59 11.13 -0.81
CA VAL A 233 -1.40 9.97 -0.41
C VAL A 233 -0.55 9.05 0.46
N CYS A 234 -1.06 8.72 1.64
CA CYS A 234 -0.44 7.86 2.63
C CYS A 234 -1.32 6.63 2.89
N LEU A 235 -0.77 5.45 2.62
CA LEU A 235 -1.38 4.16 2.89
C LEU A 235 -0.72 3.54 4.12
N VAL A 236 -1.49 3.31 5.18
CA VAL A 236 -1.05 2.55 6.35
C VAL A 236 -1.76 1.22 6.37
N ARG A 237 -1.02 0.11 6.38
CA ARG A 237 -1.61 -1.22 6.26
C ARG A 237 -0.85 -2.27 7.04
N PRO A 238 -1.55 -3.31 7.53
CA PRO A 238 -0.90 -4.54 7.96
C PRO A 238 -0.47 -5.37 6.74
N VAL A 239 0.62 -6.11 6.89
CA VAL A 239 1.24 -6.94 5.87
C VAL A 239 1.45 -8.34 6.43
N LEU A 240 0.96 -9.34 5.69
CA LEU A 240 1.20 -10.75 5.95
C LEU A 240 2.23 -11.25 4.92
N ARG A 241 3.46 -11.51 5.39
CA ARG A 241 4.60 -12.00 4.60
C ARG A 241 4.48 -13.49 4.29
N LEU A 242 3.44 -13.84 3.51
CA LEU A 242 3.20 -15.21 3.04
C LEU A 242 4.32 -15.70 2.12
N ASP A 243 4.95 -14.80 1.38
CA ASP A 243 6.16 -15.06 0.62
C ASP A 243 7.29 -15.61 1.50
N LEU A 244 7.60 -14.93 2.61
CA LEU A 244 8.58 -15.39 3.59
C LEU A 244 8.17 -16.74 4.17
N LEU A 245 6.92 -16.86 4.65
CA LEU A 245 6.43 -18.08 5.28
C LEU A 245 6.52 -19.32 4.36
N LEU A 246 6.18 -19.16 3.08
CA LEU A 246 6.25 -20.24 2.10
C LEU A 246 7.69 -20.60 1.72
N GLU A 247 8.66 -19.73 1.97
CA GLU A 247 10.10 -19.97 1.73
C GLU A 247 10.85 -20.50 2.98
N MET A 248 10.33 -20.25 4.19
CA MET A 248 10.94 -20.66 5.46
C MET A 248 11.15 -22.18 5.58
N ARG A 249 12.27 -22.61 6.15
CA ARG A 249 12.46 -24.01 6.53
C ARG A 249 11.47 -24.40 7.64
N PRO A 250 11.03 -25.67 7.73
CA PRO A 250 10.10 -26.10 8.78
C PRO A 250 10.54 -25.70 10.20
N GLU A 251 11.85 -25.77 10.46
CA GLU A 251 12.46 -25.47 11.76
C GLU A 251 12.47 -23.96 12.09
N GLU A 252 12.24 -23.09 11.10
CA GLU A 252 12.22 -21.63 11.27
C GLU A 252 10.83 -21.11 11.68
N ILE A 253 9.78 -21.92 11.51
CA ILE A 253 8.40 -21.52 11.80
C ILE A 253 8.19 -21.51 13.32
N SER A 254 8.14 -20.31 13.89
CA SER A 254 7.92 -20.16 15.33
C SER A 254 6.50 -20.56 15.73
N ASP A 255 6.30 -20.85 17.02
CA ASP A 255 4.97 -21.11 17.56
C ASP A 255 4.00 -19.93 17.33
N ALA A 256 4.52 -18.70 17.35
CA ALA A 256 3.74 -17.49 17.10
C ALA A 256 3.27 -17.43 15.63
N ASP A 257 4.17 -17.67 14.67
CA ASP A 257 3.83 -17.71 13.24
C ASP A 257 2.86 -18.86 12.92
N TRP A 258 3.03 -20.02 13.56
CA TRP A 258 2.13 -21.17 13.41
C TRP A 258 0.75 -20.91 14.02
N ALA A 259 0.66 -20.23 15.17
CA ALA A 259 -0.60 -19.93 15.84
C ALA A 259 -1.58 -19.17 14.94
N TRP A 260 -1.07 -18.43 13.95
CA TRP A 260 -1.83 -17.77 12.89
C TRP A 260 -2.78 -18.71 12.13
N PHE A 261 -2.36 -19.96 11.90
CA PHE A 261 -3.05 -20.93 11.05
C PHE A 261 -3.71 -22.06 11.84
N SER A 262 -3.70 -21.99 13.16
CA SER A 262 -4.25 -23.03 14.04
C SER A 262 -5.79 -23.04 14.06
N VAL A 263 -6.38 -24.23 14.22
CA VAL A 263 -7.80 -24.57 13.97
C VAL A 263 -8.82 -23.75 14.79
N GLU A 264 -8.41 -23.14 15.90
CA GLU A 264 -9.31 -22.34 16.75
C GLU A 264 -9.52 -20.89 16.27
N ARG A 265 -8.88 -20.45 15.17
CA ARG A 265 -8.92 -19.04 14.73
C ARG A 265 -9.16 -18.88 13.23
N GLN A 266 -10.30 -19.34 12.73
CA GLN A 266 -10.76 -19.08 11.36
C GLN A 266 -11.28 -17.64 11.13
N LYS A 267 -10.61 -16.61 11.67
CA LYS A 267 -10.88 -15.19 11.37
C LYS A 267 -9.56 -14.50 10.97
N PRO A 268 -9.16 -14.56 9.70
CA PRO A 268 -7.83 -14.12 9.24
C PRO A 268 -7.59 -12.60 9.33
N ASN A 269 -8.62 -11.82 9.64
CA ASN A 269 -8.53 -10.36 9.76
C ASN A 269 -8.27 -9.89 11.21
N VAL A 270 -7.98 -10.82 12.15
CA VAL A 270 -7.76 -10.52 13.57
C VAL A 270 -6.42 -11.12 14.02
N ILE A 271 -5.38 -10.29 14.20
CA ILE A 271 -4.08 -10.71 14.78
C ILE A 271 -4.19 -10.66 16.31
N PRO A 272 -3.69 -11.67 17.05
CA PRO A 272 -3.70 -11.63 18.50
C PRO A 272 -2.93 -10.43 19.04
N ALA A 273 -3.37 -9.88 20.17
CA ALA A 273 -2.73 -8.76 20.88
C ALA A 273 -1.31 -9.06 21.42
N SER A 274 -0.66 -10.13 20.95
CA SER A 274 0.76 -10.38 21.13
C SER A 274 1.57 -9.28 20.43
N THR A 275 2.59 -8.76 21.12
CA THR A 275 3.50 -7.73 20.58
C THR A 275 4.01 -8.07 19.17
N PRO A 276 4.06 -7.09 18.23
CA PRO A 276 4.54 -7.30 16.86
C PRO A 276 5.92 -7.98 16.75
N SER A 277 6.75 -7.87 17.80
CA SER A 277 8.08 -8.46 17.89
C SER A 277 8.13 -9.99 17.97
N GLN A 278 6.98 -10.67 18.12
CA GLN A 278 6.93 -12.14 18.24
C GLN A 278 6.69 -12.86 16.91
N HIS A 279 6.15 -12.17 15.90
CA HIS A 279 5.80 -12.74 14.60
C HIS A 279 6.83 -12.34 13.54
N ALA A 280 7.36 -13.29 12.79
CA ALA A 280 8.20 -13.00 11.62
C ALA A 280 7.35 -12.67 10.40
N ILE A 281 6.10 -13.12 10.34
CA ILE A 281 5.29 -13.01 9.12
C ILE A 281 4.32 -11.82 9.11
N VAL A 282 4.31 -11.02 10.18
CA VAL A 282 3.34 -9.96 10.41
C VAL A 282 4.07 -8.63 10.55
N GLN A 283 3.77 -7.68 9.66
CA GLN A 283 4.40 -6.37 9.57
C GLN A 283 3.36 -5.25 9.41
N ALA A 284 3.70 -4.01 9.74
CA ALA A 284 2.87 -2.85 9.44
C ALA A 284 3.70 -1.85 8.63
N ASP A 285 3.15 -1.40 7.50
CA ASP A 285 3.84 -0.50 6.58
C ASP A 285 3.11 0.83 6.48
N ILE A 286 3.91 1.90 6.33
CA ILE A 286 3.46 3.18 5.80
C ILE A 286 4.05 3.32 4.40
N THR A 287 3.20 3.55 3.40
CA THR A 287 3.63 3.92 2.04
C THR A 287 3.09 5.31 1.71
N VAL A 288 3.95 6.22 1.29
CA VAL A 288 3.60 7.57 0.85
C VAL A 288 3.89 7.71 -0.65
N ALA A 289 2.89 8.11 -1.42
CA ALA A 289 3.04 8.58 -2.79
C ALA A 289 2.74 10.08 -2.84
N HIS A 290 3.64 10.87 -3.41
CA HIS A 290 3.42 12.32 -3.52
C HIS A 290 3.84 12.88 -4.88
N LEU A 291 3.12 13.91 -5.32
CA LEU A 291 3.52 14.80 -6.39
C LEU A 291 3.19 16.25 -5.99
N GLY A 292 4.06 17.18 -6.36
CA GLY A 292 4.02 18.57 -5.91
C GLY A 292 4.83 18.84 -4.63
N ASP A 293 4.37 19.77 -3.80
CA ASP A 293 5.10 20.29 -2.63
C ASP A 293 4.40 20.07 -1.28
N SER A 294 3.30 19.31 -1.26
CA SER A 294 2.77 18.69 -0.04
C SER A 294 3.79 17.70 0.55
N ARG A 295 3.85 17.60 1.89
CA ARG A 295 4.86 16.77 2.59
C ARG A 295 4.24 15.84 3.62
N ALA A 296 4.85 14.67 3.78
CA ALA A 296 4.60 13.75 4.87
C ALA A 296 5.90 13.56 5.68
N VAL A 297 5.77 13.61 7.00
CA VAL A 297 6.88 13.48 7.95
C VAL A 297 6.45 12.53 9.07
N LEU A 298 7.27 11.53 9.34
CA LEU A 298 7.12 10.60 10.44
C LEU A 298 7.93 11.12 11.64
N ALA A 299 7.25 11.42 12.74
CA ALA A 299 7.89 11.87 13.98
C ALA A 299 7.92 10.73 15.00
N TYR A 300 9.08 10.54 15.63
CA TYR A 300 9.34 9.50 16.63
C TYR A 300 9.33 10.10 18.04
N THR A 301 9.03 9.26 19.04
CA THR A 301 8.93 9.71 20.44
C THR A 301 10.27 10.12 21.05
N ASP A 302 11.39 9.74 20.43
CA ASP A 302 12.73 10.17 20.80
C ASP A 302 13.11 11.54 20.21
N GLY A 303 12.20 12.19 19.48
CA GLY A 303 12.41 13.48 18.85
C GLY A 303 13.01 13.41 17.44
N HIS A 304 13.32 12.22 16.92
CA HIS A 304 13.71 12.05 15.52
C HIS A 304 12.52 12.32 14.58
N ALA A 305 12.80 12.90 13.42
CA ALA A 305 11.80 13.10 12.38
C ALA A 305 12.35 12.66 11.03
N GLU A 306 11.59 11.83 10.33
CA GLU A 306 11.92 11.30 9.03
C GLU A 306 10.94 11.82 7.97
N ARG A 307 11.45 12.49 6.95
CA ARG A 307 10.63 12.92 5.81
C ARG A 307 10.29 11.70 4.94
N LEU A 308 9.01 11.40 4.77
CA LEU A 308 8.55 10.28 3.94
C LEU A 308 8.38 10.66 2.46
N THR A 309 8.13 11.94 2.16
CA THR A 309 8.19 12.43 0.77
C THR A 309 9.65 12.63 0.32
N HIS A 310 9.85 12.75 -0.99
CA HIS A 310 11.17 12.97 -1.58
C HIS A 310 11.86 14.21 -0.96
N PRO A 311 13.20 14.19 -0.74
CA PRO A 311 13.91 15.29 -0.05
C PRO A 311 13.74 16.67 -0.70
N SER A 312 13.65 16.71 -2.03
CA SER A 312 13.27 17.92 -2.77
C SER A 312 11.79 17.89 -3.12
N ASP A 313 11.09 18.98 -2.82
CA ASP A 313 9.74 19.23 -3.33
C ASP A 313 9.77 19.29 -4.87
N HIS A 314 8.65 18.95 -5.50
CA HIS A 314 8.52 18.98 -6.95
C HIS A 314 8.23 20.40 -7.48
N LYS A 315 9.03 21.39 -7.05
CA LYS A 315 8.92 22.78 -7.51
C LYS A 315 9.58 22.94 -8.87
N ALA A 316 9.05 23.81 -9.72
CA ALA A 316 9.60 24.04 -11.06
C ALA A 316 11.05 24.57 -11.04
N GLY A 317 11.44 25.30 -9.99
CA GLY A 317 12.82 25.75 -9.78
C GLY A 317 13.79 24.67 -9.28
N CYS A 318 13.31 23.47 -8.91
CA CYS A 318 14.19 22.37 -8.53
C CYS A 318 14.94 21.84 -9.76
N GLU A 319 16.25 21.65 -9.64
CA GLU A 319 17.11 21.16 -10.72
C GLU A 319 16.61 19.85 -11.35
N ARG A 320 16.08 18.92 -10.56
CA ARG A 320 15.53 17.63 -11.05
C ARG A 320 14.33 17.85 -11.97
N ASP A 321 13.37 18.67 -11.54
CA ASP A 321 12.16 18.91 -12.33
C ASP A 321 12.39 19.90 -13.47
N ALA A 322 13.27 20.90 -13.30
CA ALA A 322 13.65 21.83 -14.35
C ALA A 322 14.30 21.12 -15.54
N ARG A 323 15.31 20.26 -15.28
CA ARG A 323 15.97 19.46 -16.34
C ARG A 323 14.97 18.54 -17.05
N ARG A 324 14.04 17.93 -16.31
CA ARG A 324 12.99 17.07 -16.88
C ARG A 324 12.08 17.88 -17.80
N VAL A 325 11.56 19.01 -17.33
CA VAL A 325 10.71 19.94 -18.10
C VAL A 325 11.39 20.36 -19.40
N GLU A 326 12.66 20.79 -19.34
CA GLU A 326 13.44 21.24 -20.49
C GLU A 326 13.71 20.09 -21.49
N SER A 327 14.04 18.89 -20.99
CA SER A 327 14.27 17.71 -21.84
C SER A 327 13.04 17.28 -22.65
N LEU A 328 11.84 17.63 -22.17
CA LEU A 328 10.57 17.33 -22.83
C LEU A 328 10.11 18.48 -23.75
N GLY A 329 10.90 19.55 -23.88
CA GLY A 329 10.60 20.71 -24.72
C GLY A 329 9.72 21.78 -24.07
N GLY A 330 9.53 21.71 -22.75
CA GLY A 330 9.08 22.87 -21.96
C GLY A 330 10.26 23.78 -21.61
N TRP A 331 10.00 24.83 -20.84
CA TRP A 331 11.04 25.69 -20.27
C TRP A 331 10.69 26.10 -18.84
N VAL A 332 11.70 26.45 -18.04
CA VAL A 332 11.48 27.05 -16.72
C VAL A 332 11.91 28.51 -16.77
N PHE A 333 10.99 29.41 -16.40
CA PHE A 333 11.27 30.84 -16.31
C PHE A 333 10.63 31.41 -15.05
N GLY A 334 11.39 32.15 -14.25
CA GLY A 334 10.93 32.72 -12.98
C GLY A 334 10.40 31.66 -12.00
N GLU A 335 11.09 30.52 -11.91
CA GLU A 335 10.69 29.36 -11.10
C GLU A 335 9.30 28.80 -11.46
N ARG A 336 8.90 28.94 -12.73
CA ARG A 336 7.63 28.43 -13.25
C ARG A 336 7.80 27.65 -14.55
N VAL A 337 7.12 26.51 -14.64
CA VAL A 337 6.98 25.72 -15.87
C VAL A 337 6.24 26.55 -16.91
N ASN A 338 6.88 26.74 -18.05
CA ASN A 338 6.45 27.59 -19.16
C ASN A 338 6.07 29.02 -18.73
N GLY A 339 6.65 29.52 -17.63
CA GLY A 339 6.31 30.81 -17.03
C GLY A 339 4.97 30.85 -16.27
N MET A 340 4.24 29.74 -16.18
CA MET A 340 2.88 29.69 -15.62
C MET A 340 2.81 29.00 -14.25
N LEU A 341 3.25 27.74 -14.14
CA LEU A 341 3.01 26.91 -12.94
C LEU A 341 4.27 26.76 -12.07
N ALA A 342 4.18 27.06 -10.78
CA ALA A 342 5.33 26.98 -9.85
C ALA A 342 5.72 25.53 -9.46
N ILE A 343 4.92 24.55 -9.87
CA ILE A 343 5.06 23.14 -9.55
C ILE A 343 5.42 22.36 -10.83
N GLY A 344 6.36 21.43 -10.73
CA GLY A 344 6.78 20.56 -11.82
C GLY A 344 5.93 19.30 -11.98
N ARG A 345 5.20 18.88 -10.92
CA ARG A 345 4.35 17.68 -10.92
C ARG A 345 3.00 17.92 -10.25
N ALA A 346 1.91 17.65 -10.95
CA ALA A 346 0.55 17.90 -10.51
C ALA A 346 -0.44 16.95 -11.22
N PHE A 347 -1.55 16.68 -10.54
CA PHE A 347 -2.77 16.22 -11.21
C PHE A 347 -3.42 17.39 -11.95
N GLY A 348 -4.16 17.10 -13.02
CA GLY A 348 -4.82 18.16 -13.80
C GLY A 348 -3.82 18.95 -14.61
N ASP A 349 -3.93 20.27 -14.72
CA ASP A 349 -3.00 21.12 -15.50
C ASP A 349 -2.75 20.60 -16.93
N TRP A 350 -3.76 20.01 -17.56
CA TRP A 350 -3.63 19.38 -18.88
C TRP A 350 -3.23 20.35 -19.99
N SER A 351 -3.44 21.65 -19.79
CA SER A 351 -2.91 22.71 -20.66
C SER A 351 -1.37 22.81 -20.66
N LEU A 352 -0.70 22.22 -19.67
CA LEU A 352 0.74 22.26 -19.41
C LEU A 352 1.43 20.90 -19.45
N LYS A 353 0.71 19.79 -19.64
CA LYS A 353 1.30 18.44 -19.66
C LYS A 353 2.12 18.14 -20.91
N LEU A 354 1.71 18.65 -22.08
CA LEU A 354 2.48 18.45 -23.32
C LEU A 354 3.37 19.66 -23.61
N PRO A 355 4.38 19.50 -24.49
CA PRO A 355 5.25 20.60 -24.89
C PRO A 355 4.46 21.71 -25.60
N PRO A 356 4.83 22.98 -25.43
CA PRO A 356 4.22 24.10 -26.14
C PRO A 356 4.21 23.88 -27.66
N GLY A 357 3.09 24.19 -28.31
CA GLY A 357 2.91 23.95 -29.76
C GLY A 357 2.53 22.51 -30.15
N LYS A 358 2.53 21.55 -29.21
CA LYS A 358 1.84 20.26 -29.40
C LYS A 358 0.36 20.36 -29.00
N ALA A 359 -0.37 19.26 -29.14
CA ALA A 359 -1.83 19.16 -28.97
C ALA A 359 -2.36 19.45 -27.54
N ASN A 360 -1.75 20.34 -26.76
CA ASN A 360 -2.35 20.84 -25.51
C ASN A 360 -3.74 21.42 -25.82
N PRO A 361 -4.76 21.14 -25.00
CA PRO A 361 -6.03 21.81 -25.14
C PRO A 361 -5.78 23.30 -24.88
N PRO A 362 -6.15 24.21 -25.81
CA PRO A 362 -6.05 25.64 -25.53
C PRO A 362 -6.98 25.99 -24.37
N TYR A 363 -6.80 27.17 -23.76
CA TYR A 363 -7.67 27.66 -22.68
C TYR A 363 -9.18 27.61 -23.03
N SER A 364 -9.53 27.59 -24.32
CA SER A 364 -10.87 27.28 -24.84
C SER A 364 -10.76 26.24 -25.97
N PRO A 365 -10.77 24.93 -25.67
CA PRO A 365 -10.57 23.88 -26.66
C PRO A 365 -11.76 23.77 -27.63
N THR A 366 -11.48 23.68 -28.93
CA THR A 366 -12.45 23.18 -29.90
C THR A 366 -12.62 21.67 -29.72
N SER A 367 -13.84 21.14 -29.93
CA SER A 367 -14.14 19.70 -29.70
C SER A 367 -13.13 18.76 -30.37
N GLY A 368 -12.62 19.10 -31.56
CA GLY A 368 -11.68 18.26 -32.30
C GLY A 368 -10.25 18.20 -31.73
N ALA A 369 -9.81 19.17 -30.92
CA ALA A 369 -8.52 19.06 -30.22
C ALA A 369 -8.61 18.08 -29.04
N PHE A 370 -9.78 18.04 -28.39
CA PHE A 370 -10.09 17.14 -27.28
C PHE A 370 -10.16 15.69 -27.74
N ASP A 371 -10.89 15.41 -28.83
CA ASP A 371 -11.02 14.06 -29.36
C ASP A 371 -9.67 13.47 -29.77
N ARG A 372 -8.75 14.30 -30.30
CA ARG A 372 -7.38 13.87 -30.62
C ARG A 372 -6.56 13.48 -29.39
N LEU A 373 -6.71 14.19 -28.27
CA LEU A 373 -6.04 13.84 -27.02
C LEU A 373 -6.61 12.58 -26.40
N LEU A 374 -7.94 12.43 -26.37
CA LEU A 374 -8.58 11.21 -25.85
C LEU A 374 -8.23 9.98 -26.67
N ASN A 375 -8.11 10.12 -27.99
CA ASN A 375 -7.69 9.02 -28.86
C ASN A 375 -6.27 8.50 -28.56
N ILE A 376 -5.40 9.30 -27.92
CA ILE A 376 -4.08 8.84 -27.47
C ILE A 376 -4.19 7.83 -26.31
N PHE A 377 -5.24 7.94 -25.48
CA PHE A 377 -5.41 7.13 -24.27
C PHE A 377 -6.46 6.03 -24.41
N GLY A 378 -6.90 5.71 -25.64
CA GLY A 378 -7.85 4.62 -25.91
C GLY A 378 -9.17 4.70 -25.14
N THR A 379 -9.91 3.59 -25.08
CA THR A 379 -11.26 3.54 -24.46
C THR A 379 -11.25 3.24 -22.97
N SER A 380 -10.27 2.49 -22.44
CA SER A 380 -10.19 2.12 -21.01
C SER A 380 -9.12 2.94 -20.25
N PRO A 381 -9.48 3.72 -19.21
CA PRO A 381 -8.51 4.48 -18.41
C PRO A 381 -7.48 3.60 -17.71
N SER A 382 -7.91 2.45 -17.16
CA SER A 382 -7.03 1.55 -16.42
C SER A 382 -5.98 0.90 -17.32
N HIS A 383 -6.39 0.46 -18.52
CA HIS A 383 -5.47 -0.14 -19.47
C HIS A 383 -4.50 0.90 -20.05
N ALA A 384 -5.00 2.12 -20.32
CA ALA A 384 -4.15 3.22 -20.75
C ALA A 384 -3.14 3.64 -19.68
N ALA A 385 -3.53 3.59 -18.41
CA ALA A 385 -2.64 3.86 -17.29
C ALA A 385 -1.58 2.77 -17.11
N GLU A 386 -1.97 1.50 -17.16
CA GLU A 386 -1.03 0.36 -17.16
C GLU A 386 -0.01 0.47 -18.30
N GLN A 387 -0.48 0.78 -19.51
CA GLN A 387 0.38 0.94 -20.67
C GLN A 387 1.27 2.19 -20.55
N ALA A 388 0.73 3.34 -20.12
CA ALA A 388 1.50 4.56 -19.96
C ALA A 388 2.54 4.44 -18.83
N ALA A 389 2.21 3.75 -17.74
CA ALA A 389 3.14 3.43 -16.66
C ALA A 389 4.23 2.46 -17.15
N ALA A 390 3.87 1.44 -17.92
CA ALA A 390 4.82 0.50 -18.53
C ALA A 390 5.75 1.19 -19.54
N GLU A 391 5.23 2.11 -20.35
CA GLU A 391 5.98 2.92 -21.31
C GLU A 391 6.74 4.09 -20.66
N ARG A 392 6.56 4.31 -19.35
CA ARG A 392 7.10 5.46 -18.59
C ARG A 392 6.88 6.78 -19.32
N LYS A 393 5.65 6.98 -19.81
CA LYS A 393 5.31 8.17 -20.58
C LYS A 393 5.39 9.41 -19.67
N GLU A 394 6.37 10.25 -19.95
CA GLU A 394 6.65 11.44 -19.14
C GLU A 394 6.05 12.71 -19.75
N TYR A 395 5.60 13.61 -18.89
CA TYR A 395 4.95 14.88 -19.26
C TYR A 395 5.77 16.08 -18.78
N VAL A 396 5.55 17.25 -19.38
CA VAL A 396 6.16 18.51 -18.94
C VAL A 396 5.74 18.81 -17.50
N VAL A 397 4.43 18.85 -17.23
CA VAL A 397 3.90 18.73 -15.86
C VAL A 397 3.57 17.26 -15.58
N SER A 398 4.40 16.61 -14.76
CA SER A 398 4.29 15.16 -14.55
C SER A 398 3.10 14.80 -13.64
N ASN A 399 2.48 13.66 -13.91
CA ASN A 399 1.54 12.97 -13.01
C ASN A 399 2.20 11.79 -12.28
N ALA A 400 3.50 11.53 -12.50
CA ALA A 400 4.20 10.43 -11.86
C ALA A 400 4.57 10.80 -10.41
N PRO A 401 4.06 10.06 -9.40
CA PRO A 401 4.43 10.31 -8.02
C PRO A 401 5.85 9.83 -7.74
N ASP A 402 6.46 10.39 -6.71
CA ASP A 402 7.55 9.70 -6.02
C ASP A 402 6.93 8.89 -4.87
N VAL A 403 7.25 7.59 -4.79
CA VAL A 403 6.70 6.66 -3.80
C VAL A 403 7.79 6.18 -2.84
N ARG A 404 7.46 6.10 -1.54
CA ARG A 404 8.36 5.61 -0.49
C ARG A 404 7.60 4.79 0.54
N SER A 405 8.16 3.65 0.95
CA SER A 405 7.64 2.82 2.04
C SER A 405 8.59 2.78 3.24
N VAL A 406 8.01 2.65 4.43
CA VAL A 406 8.74 2.42 5.69
C VAL A 406 7.99 1.36 6.51
N SER A 407 8.74 0.40 7.06
CA SER A 407 8.22 -0.59 8.00
C SER A 407 8.14 -0.01 9.41
N LEU A 408 7.00 -0.18 10.06
CA LEU A 408 6.78 0.20 11.46
C LEU A 408 7.10 -0.94 12.44
N THR A 409 7.38 -2.15 11.96
CA THR A 409 7.75 -3.27 12.82
C THR A 409 9.26 -3.31 13.04
N PRO A 410 9.75 -3.41 14.29
CA PRO A 410 11.17 -3.60 14.56
C PRO A 410 11.64 -4.92 13.94
N GLU A 411 12.76 -4.90 13.21
CA GLU A 411 13.36 -6.13 12.71
C GLU A 411 13.70 -7.07 13.86
N ARG A 412 13.38 -8.36 13.71
CA ARG A 412 13.81 -9.38 14.66
C ARG A 412 15.34 -9.47 14.54
N PRO A 413 16.12 -9.33 15.62
CA PRO A 413 17.56 -9.55 15.54
C PRO A 413 17.80 -10.94 14.95
N ALA A 414 18.61 -11.00 13.90
CA ALA A 414 18.94 -12.26 13.23
C ALA A 414 19.35 -13.29 14.29
N GLN A 415 18.60 -14.39 14.40
CA GLN A 415 19.02 -15.51 15.21
C GLN A 415 20.28 -16.08 14.55
N VAL A 416 21.44 -15.77 15.12
CA VAL A 416 22.70 -16.40 14.73
C VAL A 416 22.52 -17.91 14.92
N PRO A 417 22.66 -18.73 13.86
CA PRO A 417 22.58 -20.18 14.00
C PRO A 417 23.63 -20.64 15.01
N GLY A 418 23.20 -21.43 15.99
CA GLY A 418 23.97 -21.86 17.17
C GLY A 418 25.50 -21.81 17.03
N GLY A 419 26.09 -20.72 17.50
CA GLY A 419 27.52 -20.56 17.66
C GLY A 419 27.89 -20.76 19.13
N ILE A 420 28.45 -21.93 19.44
CA ILE A 420 29.32 -22.29 20.58
C ILE A 420 29.32 -21.26 21.72
N ARG A 421 28.72 -21.64 22.87
CA ARG A 421 28.96 -20.99 24.16
C ARG A 421 30.47 -20.89 24.38
N ARG A 422 31.06 -19.72 24.16
CA ARG A 422 32.39 -19.42 24.69
C ARG A 422 32.24 -19.36 26.20
N ASN A 423 32.81 -20.35 26.88
CA ASN A 423 33.00 -20.33 28.31
C ASN A 423 33.67 -19.01 28.71
N SER A 424 32.95 -18.19 29.47
CA SER A 424 33.52 -17.10 30.25
C SER A 424 34.46 -17.71 31.30
N PRO A 425 35.75 -17.34 31.35
CA PRO A 425 36.58 -17.75 32.48
C PRO A 425 36.27 -16.83 33.67
N SER A 426 35.81 -17.46 34.75
CA SER A 426 35.86 -16.87 36.09
C SER A 426 37.29 -16.93 36.62
N SER A 427 37.81 -15.83 37.16
CA SER A 427 38.76 -15.75 38.30
C SER A 427 39.27 -14.30 38.41
N ARG A 428 38.88 -13.61 39.49
CA ARG A 428 39.69 -13.28 40.68
C ARG A 428 40.68 -12.13 40.50
N ALA A 429 40.33 -11.06 41.21
CA ALA A 429 41.17 -10.06 41.89
C ALA A 429 42.69 -10.32 41.92
N SER A 430 43.45 -9.26 41.63
CA SER A 430 44.55 -8.84 42.48
C SER A 430 44.76 -7.32 42.38
N GLU A 431 44.90 -6.71 43.54
CA GLU A 431 45.32 -5.33 43.75
C GLU A 431 46.77 -5.13 43.31
N SER A 432 47.10 -3.95 42.80
CA SER A 432 48.33 -3.27 43.21
C SER A 432 48.25 -1.78 42.86
N GLN A 433 48.44 -0.97 43.90
CA GLN A 433 48.69 0.46 43.83
C GLN A 433 50.06 0.72 43.21
N THR A 434 50.19 1.75 42.38
CA THR A 434 51.34 2.66 42.47
C THR A 434 50.99 4.02 41.87
N ALA A 435 51.15 5.04 42.71
CA ALA A 435 51.09 6.45 42.34
C ALA A 435 52.33 6.86 41.54
N MET A 436 52.20 7.86 40.65
CA MET A 436 53.06 9.05 40.59
C MET A 436 52.56 10.04 39.52
N SER A 437 52.51 11.32 39.92
CA SER A 437 52.70 12.58 39.17
C SER A 437 52.32 12.65 37.68
N GLY A 438 51.57 13.62 37.16
CA GLY A 438 51.57 15.05 37.45
C GLY A 438 51.54 15.81 36.11
N GLN A 439 51.00 17.03 36.13
CA GLN A 439 50.98 18.06 35.05
C GLN A 439 49.85 18.02 33.99
N LYS A 440 48.81 18.80 34.27
CA LYS A 440 48.25 19.83 33.36
C LYS A 440 49.09 21.12 33.53
N PRO A 441 48.98 22.19 32.70
CA PRO A 441 47.96 22.51 31.69
C PRO A 441 48.58 22.91 30.31
N GLU A 442 47.81 23.17 29.26
CA GLU A 442 47.51 24.54 28.85
C GLU A 442 46.34 24.62 27.85
N ARG A 443 45.49 25.62 28.06
CA ARG A 443 44.56 26.19 27.08
C ARG A 443 45.34 27.15 26.20
N VAL A 444 45.07 27.18 24.90
CA VAL A 444 45.22 28.39 24.09
C VAL A 444 44.01 28.50 23.15
N ALA A 445 43.36 29.66 23.28
CA ALA A 445 42.46 30.39 22.37
C ALA A 445 41.40 29.63 21.57
#